data_AF-A0A6B3HFA6-F1
#
_entry.id   AF-A0A6B3HFA6-F1
#
_cell.length_a   1.000
_cell.length_b   1.000
_cell.length_c   1.000
_cell.angle_alpha   90.00
_cell.angle_beta   90.00
_cell.angle_gamma   90.00
#
_symmetry.space_group_name_H-M   'P 1'
#
loop_
_entity.id
_entity.type
_entity.pdbx_description
1 polymer ?
#
loop_
_entity_poly.entity_id
_entity_poly.type
_entity_poly.pdbx_seq_one_letter_code
_entity_poly.pdbx_strand_id
1 'polypeptide(L)' 'PEIDRHLAVADLVVLNKTDRVGEAEQDRLRERVVELSGPAAVIPAVHGRIDPELLFDPALRPDGEEKVRQL' A
#
# COMPACT_ATOMS: atom_id res chain seq x y z
N PRO A 1 -2.40 -17.85 -6.94
CA PRO A 1 -2.11 -17.20 -8.24
C PRO A 1 -2.71 -15.79 -8.39
N GLU A 2 -3.87 -15.49 -7.81
CA GLU A 2 -4.52 -14.17 -7.99
C GLU A 2 -3.71 -13.03 -7.34
N ILE A 3 -3.11 -13.27 -6.17
CA ILE A 3 -2.30 -12.26 -5.46
C ILE A 3 -1.10 -11.82 -6.31
N ASP A 4 -0.36 -12.76 -6.92
CA ASP A 4 0.81 -12.43 -7.75
C ASP A 4 0.43 -11.54 -8.94
N ARG A 5 -0.75 -11.78 -9.54
CA ARG A 5 -1.27 -10.93 -10.62
C ARG A 5 -1.62 -9.53 -10.12
N HIS A 6 -2.20 -9.41 -8.92
CA HIS A 6 -2.50 -8.11 -8.34
C HIS A 6 -1.23 -7.33 -7.98
N LEU A 7 -0.21 -8.02 -7.46
CA LEU A 7 1.08 -7.39 -7.15
C LEU A 7 1.76 -6.84 -8.40
N ALA A 8 1.74 -7.60 -9.50
CA ALA A 8 2.40 -7.20 -10.74
C ALA A 8 1.82 -5.93 -11.41
N VAL A 9 0.60 -5.52 -11.04
CA VAL A 9 -0.08 -4.33 -11.60
C VAL A 9 -0.30 -3.22 -10.58
N ALA A 10 0.21 -3.38 -9.36
CA ALA A 10 0.03 -2.39 -8.30
C ALA A 10 1.00 -1.22 -8.49
N ASP A 11 0.54 0.01 -8.22
CA ASP A 11 1.41 1.18 -8.08
C ASP A 11 1.94 1.31 -6.63
N LEU A 12 1.19 0.78 -5.67
CA LEU A 12 1.51 0.74 -4.23
C LEU A 12 1.07 -0.58 -3.61
N VAL A 13 1.94 -1.16 -2.79
CA VAL A 13 1.64 -2.34 -1.98
C VAL A 13 1.83 -2.04 -0.50
N VAL A 14 0.78 -2.27 0.28
CA VAL A 14 0.79 -2.11 1.74
C VAL A 14 0.95 -3.47 2.39
N LEU A 15 2.13 -3.71 2.97
CA LEU A 15 2.38 -4.90 3.78
C LEU A 15 1.86 -4.65 5.20
N ASN A 16 0.60 -4.98 5.43
CA ASN A 16 -0.05 -4.74 6.71
C ASN A 16 0.21 -5.83 7.76
N LYS A 17 0.01 -5.48 9.03
CA LYS A 17 0.14 -6.33 10.22
C LYS A 17 1.57 -6.76 10.49
N THR A 18 2.54 -5.90 10.18
CA THR A 18 3.95 -6.19 10.47
C THR A 18 4.22 -6.35 11.96
N ASP A 19 3.33 -5.85 12.83
CA ASP A 19 3.37 -6.06 14.29
C ASP A 19 3.24 -7.54 14.71
N ARG A 20 2.84 -8.43 13.81
CA ARG A 20 2.60 -9.85 14.10
C ARG A 20 3.75 -10.77 13.73
N VAL A 21 4.79 -10.25 13.11
CA VAL A 21 5.96 -11.02 12.67
C VAL A 21 7.23 -10.39 13.23
N GLY A 22 8.27 -11.22 13.43
CA GLY A 22 9.59 -10.73 13.81
C GLY A 22 10.28 -10.06 12.62
N GLU A 23 11.27 -9.21 12.90
CA GLU A 23 12.02 -8.42 11.91
C GLU A 23 12.55 -9.27 10.73
N ALA A 24 13.21 -10.40 11.02
CA ALA A 24 13.74 -11.26 9.98
C ALA A 24 12.66 -11.88 9.07
N GLU A 25 11.45 -12.14 9.58
CA GLU A 25 10.34 -12.63 8.76
C GLU A 25 9.70 -11.48 7.97
N GLN A 26 9.60 -10.30 8.58
CA GLN A 26 9.13 -9.09 7.89
C GLN A 26 10.02 -8.75 6.69
N ASP A 27 11.34 -8.83 6.84
CA ASP A 27 12.28 -8.56 5.76
C ASP A 27 12.14 -9.56 4.61
N ARG A 28 12.05 -10.87 4.94
CA ARG A 28 11.79 -11.90 3.92
C ARG A 28 10.49 -11.67 3.16
N LEU A 29 9.42 -11.33 3.87
CA LEU A 29 8.13 -11.04 3.24
C LEU A 29 8.22 -9.79 2.35
N ARG A 30 8.89 -8.74 2.82
CA ARG A 30 9.10 -7.51 2.05
C ARG A 30 9.88 -7.81 0.78
N GLU A 31 11.00 -8.53 0.85
CA GLU A 31 11.80 -8.91 -0.31
C GLU A 31 10.99 -9.68 -1.34
N ARG A 32 10.21 -10.67 -0.87
CA ARG A 32 9.36 -11.47 -1.76
C ARG A 32 8.29 -10.63 -2.45
N VAL A 33 7.68 -9.69 -1.74
CA VAL A 33 6.69 -8.78 -2.30
C VAL A 33 7.34 -7.84 -3.31
N VAL A 34 8.50 -7.26 -3.00
CA VAL A 34 9.25 -6.40 -3.94
C VAL A 34 9.56 -7.14 -5.25
N GLU A 35 10.01 -8.41 -5.17
CA GLU A 35 10.27 -9.24 -6.35
C GLU A 35 9.03 -9.41 -7.25
N LEU A 36 7.85 -9.54 -6.65
CA LEU A 36 6.58 -9.75 -7.35
C LEU A 36 5.91 -8.45 -7.82
N SER A 37 6.21 -7.32 -7.19
CA SER A 37 5.50 -6.05 -7.41
C SER A 37 6.16 -5.15 -8.45
N GLY A 38 7.33 -5.52 -8.97
CA GLY A 38 8.04 -4.72 -9.98
C GLY A 38 8.37 -3.31 -9.47
N PRO A 39 7.89 -2.23 -10.12
CA PRO A 39 8.21 -0.86 -9.73
C PRO A 39 7.39 -0.34 -8.54
N ALA A 40 6.40 -1.08 -8.04
CA ALA A 40 5.51 -0.62 -6.99
C ALA A 40 6.25 -0.28 -5.69
N ALA A 41 5.85 0.80 -5.02
CA ALA A 41 6.33 1.08 -3.68
C ALA A 41 5.78 0.04 -2.69
N VAL A 42 6.63 -0.50 -1.81
CA VAL A 42 6.20 -1.45 -0.76
C VAL A 42 6.40 -0.83 0.62
N ILE A 43 5.29 -0.56 1.32
CA ILE A 43 5.29 0.10 2.62
C ILE A 43 4.80 -0.84 3.73
N PRO A 44 5.49 -0.91 4.89
CA PRO A 44 4.99 -1.64 6.03
C PRO A 44 3.87 -0.84 6.72
N ALA A 45 2.87 -1.53 7.26
CA ALA A 45 1.83 -0.93 8.06
C ALA A 45 1.49 -1.78 9.28
N VAL A 46 1.21 -1.11 10.39
CA VAL A 46 0.73 -1.72 11.64
C VAL A 46 -0.73 -1.32 11.83
N HIS A 47 -1.59 -2.30 12.09
CA HIS A 47 -3.03 -2.10 12.25
C HIS A 47 -3.70 -1.31 11.09
N GLY A 48 -3.17 -1.42 9.87
CA GLY A 48 -3.69 -0.78 8.67
C GLY A 48 -3.41 0.72 8.58
N ARG A 49 -2.58 1.28 9.46
CA ARG A 49 -2.24 2.71 9.44
C ARG A 49 -1.27 3.00 8.31
N ILE A 50 -1.72 3.84 7.37
CA ILE A 50 -0.93 4.43 6.30
C ILE A 50 -1.26 5.92 6.22
N ASP A 51 -0.36 6.72 5.65
CA ASP A 51 -0.71 8.08 5.26
C ASP A 51 -1.72 8.02 4.10
N PRO A 52 -2.94 8.55 4.24
CA PRO A 52 -3.93 8.54 3.17
C PRO A 52 -3.44 9.24 1.90
N GLU A 53 -2.52 10.21 2.00
CA GLU A 53 -1.96 10.89 0.84
C GLU A 53 -1.18 9.93 -0.08
N LEU A 54 -0.74 8.77 0.41
CA LEU A 54 -0.10 7.73 -0.41
C LEU A 54 -1.07 7.02 -1.35
N LEU A 55 -2.38 7.10 -1.11
CA LEU A 55 -3.40 6.48 -1.96
C LEU A 55 -3.87 7.38 -3.10
N PHE A 56 -3.48 8.65 -3.08
CA PHE A 56 -3.98 9.65 -4.03
C PHE A 56 -2.81 10.34 -4.70
N ASP A 57 -2.83 10.37 -6.03
CA ASP A 57 -1.87 11.19 -6.76
C ASP A 57 -2.09 12.68 -6.43
N PRO A 58 -1.04 13.44 -6.08
CA PRO A 58 -1.12 14.88 -5.81
C PRO A 58 -1.68 15.72 -6.98
N ALA A 59 -1.83 15.14 -8.18
CA ALA A 59 -2.25 15.81 -9.40
C ALA A 59 -3.67 15.41 -9.87
N LEU A 60 -4.65 15.37 -8.97
CA LEU A 60 -6.08 15.35 -9.31
C LEU A 60 -6.90 16.05 -8.21
N ARG A 61 -6.45 17.23 -7.76
CA ARG A 61 -7.36 18.19 -7.11
C ARG A 61 -8.02 19.00 -8.23
N PRO A 62 -9.28 18.75 -8.65
CA PRO A 62 -10.07 19.83 -9.19
C PRO A 62 -10.18 20.90 -8.07
N ASP A 63 -10.01 22.17 -8.41
CA ASP A 63 -10.05 23.31 -7.48
C ASP A 63 -11.45 23.57 -6.89
N GLY A 64 -12.12 22.55 -6.35
CA GLY A 64 -13.49 22.63 -5.88
C GLY A 64 -13.73 21.75 -4.67
N GLU A 65 -13.98 22.40 -3.54
CA GLU A 65 -14.52 21.80 -2.32
C GLU A 65 -15.75 20.93 -2.62
N GLU A 66 -15.63 19.60 -2.59
CA GLU A 66 -16.80 18.73 -2.34
C GLU A 66 -16.78 18.26 -0.89
N LYS A 67 -17.40 19.07 -0.03
CA LYS A 67 -17.86 18.64 1.30
C LYS A 67 -18.91 17.55 1.13
N VAL A 68 -18.52 16.29 1.23
CA VAL A 68 -19.47 15.17 1.26
C VAL A 68 -20.18 15.16 2.62
N ARG A 69 -21.48 15.48 2.57
CA ARG A 69 -22.46 15.39 3.65
C ARG A 69 -22.71 13.91 3.98
N GLN A 70 -22.74 13.55 5.26
CA GLN A 70 -23.38 12.31 5.71
C GLN A 70 -24.87 12.57 5.96
N LEU A 71 -25.70 11.68 5.42
CA LEU A 71 -27.16 11.66 5.52
C LEU A 71 -27.64 11.36 6.96
#